data_AF-A0A7Y2SQ24-F1
#
_entry.id   AF-A0A7Y2SQ24-F1
#
_cell.length_a   1.000
_cell.length_b   1.000
_cell.length_c   1.000
_cell.angle_alpha   90.00
_cell.angle_beta   90.00
_cell.angle_gamma   90.00
#
_symmetry.space_group_name_H-M   'P 1'
#
loop_
_entity.id
_entity.type
_entity.pdbx_description
1 polymer ?
#
loop_
_entity_poly.entity_id
_entity_poly.type
_entity_poly.pdbx_seq_one_letter_code
_entity_poly.pdbx_strand_id
1 'polypeptide(L)'
;MLPERLTSSLRYFAGLALQPANRWDGFDLSAPDSRTSSLRGQILFSGCALAALAKHPSADPAEAALATGGLADLIDRMIQRRVWATWAAETERASRKPDPVDAGYGVYSGALSMLLGLHARLDGKTRYDDDPFVLRWSGDVRAYYTAGELAEALWRQVRASPEGAISCEGDTASASGMATVLCALRLHDLAYGSDYGAAGDAWVTTLGERMAIRGPRLPGRGALAGSFNLRSRRASFGGDGLEDAWALALTAPLDHDLAAQLAERHWAALPKISERGEHLAVAFSYLLAVEIGDAERADRLLAYAEDRLGPEDDEAAGRRYAGTSASPWVTALYAIGEAGGMRRLLTPDDVNTDLIRR
;
A
#
# COMPACT_ATOMS: atom_id res chain seq x y z
N MET A 1 -23.65 -8.88 -7.89
CA MET A 1 -23.50 -8.90 -6.43
C MET A 1 -22.25 -9.66 -6.04
N LEU A 2 -21.47 -9.09 -5.12
CA LEU A 2 -20.27 -9.71 -4.56
C LEU A 2 -20.58 -11.04 -3.85
N PRO A 3 -19.61 -11.96 -3.75
CA PRO A 3 -19.66 -13.07 -2.80
C PRO A 3 -19.84 -12.56 -1.36
N GLU A 4 -20.59 -13.30 -0.55
CA GLU A 4 -20.98 -12.89 0.82
C GLU A 4 -19.79 -12.41 1.67
N ARG A 5 -18.65 -13.14 1.64
CA ARG A 5 -17.42 -12.74 2.34
C ARG A 5 -16.95 -11.33 1.95
N LEU A 6 -16.93 -11.03 0.65
CA LEU A 6 -16.50 -9.74 0.12
C LEU A 6 -17.54 -8.64 0.39
N THR A 7 -18.83 -8.95 0.36
CA THR A 7 -19.89 -8.02 0.81
C THR A 7 -19.71 -7.66 2.29
N SER A 8 -19.36 -8.63 3.14
CA SER A 8 -19.07 -8.38 4.56
C SER A 8 -17.80 -7.54 4.75
N SER A 9 -16.75 -7.75 3.95
CA SER A 9 -15.57 -6.86 3.95
C SER A 9 -15.91 -5.44 3.49
N LEU A 10 -16.76 -5.29 2.46
CA LEU A 10 -17.23 -3.99 2.01
C LEU A 10 -17.94 -3.22 3.13
N ARG A 11 -18.85 -3.88 3.85
CA ARG A 11 -19.55 -3.27 5.00
C ARG A 11 -18.57 -2.80 6.07
N TYR A 12 -17.56 -3.62 6.39
CA TYR A 12 -16.54 -3.25 7.36
C TYR A 12 -15.75 -2.00 6.95
N PHE A 13 -15.20 -1.97 5.74
CA PHE A 13 -14.41 -0.82 5.28
C PHE A 13 -15.25 0.44 5.04
N ALA A 14 -16.49 0.30 4.57
CA ALA A 14 -17.43 1.42 4.49
C ALA A 14 -17.73 1.98 5.88
N GLY A 15 -17.91 1.12 6.88
CA GLY A 15 -18.09 1.50 8.28
C GLY A 15 -16.87 2.23 8.88
N LEU A 16 -15.65 1.93 8.42
CA LEU A 16 -14.44 2.68 8.78
C LEU A 16 -14.37 4.04 8.08
N ALA A 17 -14.67 4.08 6.78
CA ALA A 17 -14.51 5.25 5.93
C ALA A 17 -15.55 6.35 6.24
N LEU A 18 -16.83 5.98 6.24
CA LEU A 18 -18.00 6.88 6.24
C LEU A 18 -18.32 7.48 7.62
N GLN A 19 -17.47 7.27 8.62
CA GLN A 19 -17.62 7.92 9.92
C GLN A 19 -17.43 9.44 9.77
N PRO A 20 -17.90 10.26 10.72
CA PRO A 20 -17.54 11.67 10.77
C PRO A 20 -16.02 11.88 10.70
N ALA A 21 -15.56 12.93 10.02
CA ALA A 21 -14.14 13.15 9.72
C ALA A 21 -13.22 13.22 10.96
N ASN A 22 -13.76 13.52 12.15
CA ASN A 22 -13.04 13.57 13.42
C ASN A 22 -13.10 12.27 14.23
N ARG A 23 -13.85 11.27 13.77
CA ARG A 23 -13.94 9.93 14.38
C ARG A 23 -12.92 9.00 13.73
N TRP A 24 -12.37 8.10 14.53
CA TRP A 24 -11.33 7.15 14.13
C TRP A 24 -11.63 5.77 14.72
N ASP A 25 -12.91 5.46 14.91
CA ASP A 25 -13.33 4.24 15.58
C ASP A 25 -12.94 3.04 14.70
N GLY A 26 -12.29 2.04 15.30
CA GLY A 26 -11.77 0.86 14.58
C GLY A 26 -10.36 1.02 14.00
N PHE A 27 -9.80 2.23 13.94
CA PHE A 27 -8.38 2.43 13.63
C PHE A 27 -7.51 2.23 14.88
N ASP A 28 -6.35 1.59 14.72
CA ASP A 28 -5.34 1.51 15.78
C ASP A 28 -4.56 2.83 15.85
N LEU A 29 -4.85 3.61 16.89
CA LEU A 29 -4.17 4.87 17.19
C LEU A 29 -3.01 4.73 18.18
N SER A 30 -2.75 3.50 18.67
CA SER A 30 -1.69 3.22 19.65
C SER A 30 -0.34 2.97 18.98
N ALA A 31 -0.34 2.65 17.69
CA ALA A 31 0.86 2.50 16.89
C ALA A 31 1.58 3.86 16.68
N PRO A 32 2.88 3.96 16.98
CA PRO A 32 3.67 5.12 16.59
C PRO A 32 3.76 5.23 15.06
N ASP A 33 3.70 6.43 14.51
CA ASP A 33 3.74 6.68 13.05
C ASP A 33 5.05 6.24 12.37
N SER A 34 6.15 6.10 13.13
CA SER A 34 7.42 5.54 12.66
C SER A 34 7.43 4.02 12.52
N ARG A 35 6.32 3.35 12.89
CA ARG A 35 6.14 1.93 12.66
C ARG A 35 5.30 1.69 11.42
N THR A 36 5.54 0.54 10.80
CA THR A 36 4.75 0.02 9.68
C THR A 36 3.25 0.06 9.96
N SER A 37 2.79 -0.19 11.19
CA SER A 37 1.37 -0.10 11.62
C SER A 37 0.78 1.33 11.75
N SER A 38 1.43 2.33 11.16
CA SER A 38 0.97 3.73 11.11
C SER A 38 -0.48 3.86 10.61
N LEU A 39 -1.14 4.93 11.05
CA LEU A 39 -2.49 5.29 10.61
C LEU A 39 -2.59 5.43 9.08
N ARG A 40 -1.55 6.00 8.46
CA ARG A 40 -1.38 6.08 7.00
C ARG A 40 -1.53 4.71 6.35
N GLY A 41 -0.83 3.72 6.89
CA GLY A 41 -0.92 2.35 6.41
C GLY A 41 -2.37 1.90 6.40
N GLN A 42 -3.02 1.97 7.57
CA GLN A 42 -4.40 1.50 7.76
C GLN A 42 -5.36 2.11 6.73
N ILE A 43 -5.22 3.41 6.46
CA ILE A 43 -5.99 4.12 5.44
C ILE A 43 -5.65 3.61 4.03
N LEU A 44 -4.36 3.52 3.68
CA LEU A 44 -3.90 3.07 2.36
C LEU A 44 -4.51 1.72 1.99
N PHE A 45 -4.33 0.70 2.82
CA PHE A 45 -4.76 -0.65 2.46
C PHE A 45 -6.27 -0.83 2.56
N SER A 46 -6.96 -0.13 3.48
CA SER A 46 -8.43 -0.08 3.46
C SER A 46 -8.95 0.53 2.16
N GLY A 47 -8.28 1.59 1.66
CA GLY A 47 -8.60 2.19 0.36
C GLY A 47 -8.31 1.25 -0.82
N CYS A 48 -7.19 0.53 -0.80
CA CYS A 48 -6.90 -0.53 -1.79
C CYS A 48 -7.96 -1.64 -1.77
N ALA A 49 -8.44 -2.04 -0.58
CA ALA A 49 -9.50 -3.04 -0.44
C ALA A 49 -10.83 -2.53 -1.02
N LEU A 50 -11.24 -1.30 -0.70
CA LEU A 50 -12.43 -0.68 -1.30
C LEU A 50 -12.31 -0.60 -2.83
N ALA A 51 -11.14 -0.20 -3.36
CA ALA A 51 -10.93 -0.18 -4.80
C ALA A 51 -11.01 -1.57 -5.43
N ALA A 52 -10.44 -2.60 -4.78
CA ALA A 52 -10.49 -3.98 -5.28
C ALA A 52 -11.91 -4.53 -5.29
N LEU A 53 -12.70 -4.22 -4.25
CA LEU A 53 -14.12 -4.56 -4.17
C LEU A 53 -14.93 -3.85 -5.25
N ALA A 54 -14.69 -2.54 -5.48
CA ALA A 54 -15.37 -1.78 -6.52
C ALA A 54 -15.11 -2.33 -7.93
N LYS A 55 -13.86 -2.75 -8.22
CA LYS A 55 -13.47 -3.35 -9.50
C LYS A 55 -13.78 -4.84 -9.63
N HIS A 56 -14.33 -5.47 -8.60
CA HIS A 56 -14.58 -6.89 -8.65
C HIS A 56 -15.63 -7.21 -9.73
N PRO A 57 -15.45 -8.23 -10.58
CA PRO A 57 -16.38 -8.52 -11.69
C PRO A 57 -17.82 -8.77 -11.27
N SER A 58 -18.00 -9.27 -10.05
CA SER A 58 -19.33 -9.52 -9.49
C SER A 58 -19.94 -8.32 -8.76
N ALA A 59 -19.22 -7.20 -8.56
CA ALA A 59 -19.78 -6.05 -7.86
C ALA A 59 -20.96 -5.47 -8.66
N ASP A 60 -22.09 -5.25 -7.99
CA ASP A 60 -23.17 -4.49 -8.59
C ASP A 60 -22.91 -2.96 -8.49
N PRO A 61 -23.66 -2.12 -9.23
CA PRO A 61 -23.42 -0.68 -9.24
C PRO A 61 -23.54 -0.01 -7.86
N ALA A 62 -24.38 -0.53 -6.95
CA ALA A 62 -24.54 0.05 -5.62
C ALA A 62 -23.34 -0.30 -4.72
N GLU A 63 -22.87 -1.55 -4.79
CA GLU A 63 -21.65 -2.00 -4.12
C GLU A 63 -20.42 -1.19 -4.59
N ALA A 64 -20.29 -1.00 -5.91
CA ALA A 64 -19.20 -0.23 -6.49
C ALA A 64 -19.26 1.26 -6.10
N ALA A 65 -20.45 1.86 -6.09
CA ALA A 65 -20.63 3.25 -5.66
C ALA A 65 -20.31 3.45 -4.17
N LEU A 66 -20.76 2.52 -3.31
CA LEU A 66 -20.44 2.56 -1.88
C LEU A 66 -18.93 2.47 -1.64
N ALA A 67 -18.26 1.56 -2.34
CA ALA A 67 -16.82 1.38 -2.22
C ALA A 67 -16.04 2.61 -2.71
N THR A 68 -16.45 3.19 -3.83
CA THR A 68 -15.84 4.40 -4.41
C THR A 68 -16.02 5.61 -3.50
N GLY A 69 -17.23 5.81 -2.95
CA GLY A 69 -17.49 6.87 -1.97
C GLY A 69 -16.67 6.71 -0.69
N GLY A 70 -16.56 5.49 -0.16
CA GLY A 70 -15.71 5.20 0.99
C GLY A 70 -14.23 5.46 0.72
N LEU A 71 -13.74 5.18 -0.50
CA LEU A 71 -12.36 5.51 -0.89
C LEU A 71 -12.11 7.02 -0.87
N ALA A 72 -13.06 7.83 -1.38
CA ALA A 72 -12.96 9.28 -1.31
C ALA A 72 -12.86 9.79 0.14
N ASP A 73 -13.69 9.25 1.05
CA ASP A 73 -13.66 9.64 2.46
C ASP A 73 -12.35 9.22 3.16
N LEU A 74 -11.75 8.09 2.75
CA LEU A 74 -10.42 7.69 3.22
C LEU A 74 -9.30 8.60 2.70
N ILE A 75 -9.40 9.11 1.46
CA ILE A 75 -8.46 10.10 0.91
C ILE A 75 -8.53 11.39 1.73
N ASP A 76 -9.74 11.89 2.01
CA ASP A 76 -9.94 13.09 2.83
C ASP A 76 -9.36 12.91 4.25
N ARG A 77 -9.40 11.69 4.80
CA ARG A 77 -8.72 11.34 6.05
C ARG A 77 -7.20 11.32 5.92
N MET A 78 -6.66 10.74 4.84
CA MET A 78 -5.21 10.68 4.55
C MET A 78 -4.58 12.08 4.49
N ILE A 79 -5.31 13.07 3.97
CA ILE A 79 -4.89 14.48 3.85
C ILE A 79 -4.79 15.18 5.21
N GLN A 80 -5.51 14.69 6.24
CA GLN A 80 -5.53 15.32 7.55
C GLN A 80 -4.14 15.32 8.20
N ARG A 81 -3.80 16.45 8.82
CA ARG A 81 -2.53 16.65 9.56
C ARG A 81 -2.17 15.49 10.47
N ARG A 82 -3.16 14.90 11.15
CA ARG A 82 -2.96 13.76 12.07
C ARG A 82 -2.17 12.61 11.45
N VAL A 83 -2.34 12.36 10.15
CA VAL A 83 -1.76 11.21 9.46
C VAL A 83 -0.27 11.41 9.11
N TRP A 84 0.17 12.66 8.95
CA TRP A 84 1.54 12.98 8.51
C TRP A 84 2.32 13.88 9.49
N ALA A 85 1.69 14.27 10.61
CA ALA A 85 2.27 15.24 11.54
C ALA A 85 3.57 14.80 12.19
N THR A 86 3.76 13.50 12.45
CA THR A 86 4.96 12.99 13.14
C THR A 86 6.22 13.28 12.32
N TRP A 87 6.18 13.07 11.01
CA TRP A 87 7.25 13.45 10.10
C TRP A 87 7.47 14.97 10.06
N ALA A 88 6.39 15.75 10.01
CA ALA A 88 6.48 17.19 9.93
C ALA A 88 7.09 17.84 11.19
N ALA A 89 6.88 17.25 12.37
CA ALA A 89 7.51 17.69 13.61
C ALA A 89 9.05 17.56 13.56
N GLU A 90 9.58 16.54 12.89
CA GLU A 90 11.04 16.39 12.67
C GLU A 90 11.56 17.42 11.67
N THR A 91 10.79 17.68 10.62
CA THR A 91 11.11 18.69 9.59
C THR A 91 11.13 20.10 10.16
N GLU A 92 10.17 20.43 11.04
CA GLU A 92 10.11 21.71 11.75
C GLU A 92 11.29 21.88 12.71
N ARG A 93 11.69 20.84 13.45
CA ARG A 93 12.93 20.87 14.27
C ARG A 93 14.17 21.16 13.43
N ALA A 94 14.17 20.77 12.16
CA ALA A 94 15.21 21.08 11.19
C ALA A 94 15.03 22.46 10.50
N SER A 95 14.10 23.31 10.98
CA SER A 95 13.80 24.65 10.44
C SER A 95 13.41 24.66 8.96
N ARG A 96 12.78 23.59 8.47
CA ARG A 96 12.27 23.48 7.09
C ARG A 96 10.75 23.63 7.06
N LYS A 97 10.22 24.09 5.93
CA LYS A 97 8.76 24.13 5.70
C LYS A 97 8.21 22.69 5.75
N PRO A 98 7.21 22.39 6.60
CA PRO A 98 6.64 21.05 6.71
C PRO A 98 5.66 20.80 5.56
N ASP A 99 6.21 20.50 4.39
CA ASP A 99 5.47 20.01 3.21
C ASP A 99 5.95 18.58 2.91
N PRO A 100 5.13 17.54 3.16
CA PRO A 100 5.55 16.15 3.01
C PRO A 100 5.80 15.73 1.56
N VAL A 101 5.29 16.48 0.58
CA VAL A 101 5.51 16.18 -0.83
C VAL A 101 6.84 16.75 -1.29
N ASP A 102 7.05 18.04 -1.07
CA ASP A 102 8.26 18.77 -1.49
C ASP A 102 9.52 18.28 -0.76
N ALA A 103 9.40 17.96 0.53
CA ALA A 103 10.52 17.48 1.32
C ALA A 103 10.83 15.99 1.14
N GLY A 104 10.12 15.31 0.22
CA GLY A 104 10.37 13.92 -0.14
C GLY A 104 9.98 12.92 0.94
N TYR A 105 8.80 13.06 1.54
CA TYR A 105 8.25 12.03 2.45
C TYR A 105 7.54 10.91 1.67
N GLY A 106 8.32 10.15 0.91
CA GLY A 106 7.83 9.21 -0.10
C GLY A 106 6.83 8.17 0.40
N VAL A 107 6.95 7.72 1.64
CA VAL A 107 6.00 6.74 2.20
C VAL A 107 4.60 7.34 2.34
N TYR A 108 4.49 8.63 2.69
CA TYR A 108 3.21 9.34 2.75
C TYR A 108 2.72 9.77 1.38
N SER A 109 3.54 10.49 0.63
CA SER A 109 3.14 11.06 -0.66
C SER A 109 2.85 9.97 -1.69
N GLY A 110 3.61 8.86 -1.67
CA GLY A 110 3.31 7.67 -2.46
C GLY A 110 1.98 7.01 -2.09
N ALA A 111 1.71 6.83 -0.80
CA ALA A 111 0.43 6.26 -0.34
C ALA A 111 -0.78 7.13 -0.71
N LEU A 112 -0.68 8.45 -0.52
CA LEU A 112 -1.73 9.38 -0.92
C LEU A 112 -1.95 9.37 -2.43
N SER A 113 -0.86 9.43 -3.22
CA SER A 113 -0.92 9.38 -4.68
C SER A 113 -1.52 8.07 -5.19
N MET A 114 -1.22 6.94 -4.53
CA MET A 114 -1.80 5.65 -4.85
C MET A 114 -3.32 5.65 -4.67
N LEU A 115 -3.83 6.18 -3.55
CA LEU A 115 -5.27 6.28 -3.32
C LEU A 115 -5.96 7.20 -4.33
N LEU A 116 -5.35 8.34 -4.64
CA LEU A 116 -5.86 9.28 -5.65
C LEU A 116 -5.92 8.62 -7.03
N GLY A 117 -4.89 7.87 -7.42
CA GLY A 117 -4.86 7.10 -8.67
C GLY A 117 -5.95 6.03 -8.72
N LEU A 118 -6.18 5.30 -7.62
CA LEU A 118 -7.28 4.32 -7.52
C LEU A 118 -8.65 5.00 -7.68
N HIS A 119 -8.87 6.12 -6.99
CA HIS A 119 -10.13 6.86 -7.08
C HIS A 119 -10.38 7.40 -8.49
N ALA A 120 -9.36 8.00 -9.12
CA ALA A 120 -9.44 8.51 -10.47
C ALA A 120 -9.88 7.45 -11.50
N ARG A 121 -9.42 6.21 -11.32
CA ARG A 121 -9.82 5.07 -12.15
C ARG A 121 -11.26 4.62 -11.95
N LEU A 122 -11.85 4.87 -10.78
CA LEU A 122 -13.20 4.43 -10.44
C LEU A 122 -14.25 5.50 -10.74
N ASP A 123 -13.98 6.76 -10.37
CA ASP A 123 -14.95 7.86 -10.42
C ASP A 123 -14.75 8.79 -11.64
N GLY A 124 -13.72 8.55 -12.46
CA GLY A 124 -13.54 9.26 -13.73
C GLY A 124 -12.98 10.69 -13.60
N LYS A 125 -12.11 10.94 -12.61
CA LYS A 125 -11.25 12.14 -12.49
C LYS A 125 -11.96 13.48 -12.26
N THR A 126 -12.67 13.64 -11.15
CA THR A 126 -13.44 14.87 -10.90
C THR A 126 -13.05 15.57 -9.60
N ARG A 127 -13.00 14.83 -8.48
CA ARG A 127 -12.88 15.45 -7.15
C ARG A 127 -11.53 16.08 -6.82
N TYR A 128 -10.42 15.50 -7.27
CA TYR A 128 -9.06 15.89 -6.84
C TYR A 128 -8.18 16.40 -8.00
N ASP A 129 -8.77 16.55 -9.18
CA ASP A 129 -8.06 16.93 -10.40
C ASP A 129 -8.22 18.41 -10.72
N ASP A 130 -9.45 18.91 -10.66
CA ASP A 130 -9.74 20.32 -10.96
C ASP A 130 -9.51 21.21 -9.73
N ASP A 131 -9.94 20.74 -8.56
CA ASP A 131 -9.82 21.47 -7.29
C ASP A 131 -8.66 20.89 -6.44
N PRO A 132 -7.67 21.71 -6.06
CA PRO A 132 -6.55 21.22 -5.28
C PRO A 132 -6.98 20.90 -3.84
N PHE A 133 -6.54 19.75 -3.34
CA PHE A 133 -6.65 19.44 -1.92
C PHE A 133 -5.56 20.17 -1.12
N VAL A 134 -5.78 20.29 0.20
CA VAL A 134 -4.94 21.12 1.07
C VAL A 134 -4.26 20.28 2.15
N LEU A 135 -2.94 20.18 2.10
CA LEU A 135 -2.12 19.70 3.21
C LEU A 135 -1.87 20.86 4.18
N ARG A 136 -2.56 20.86 5.32
CA ARG A 136 -2.50 21.94 6.31
C ARG A 136 -1.63 21.57 7.51
N TRP A 137 -0.51 22.27 7.71
CA TRP A 137 0.28 22.18 8.95
C TRP A 137 -0.29 23.11 10.03
N SER A 138 -0.49 24.39 9.70
CA SER A 138 -1.03 25.41 10.61
C SER A 138 -2.02 26.32 9.88
N GLY A 139 -2.51 27.38 10.53
CA GLY A 139 -3.32 28.40 9.88
C GLY A 139 -2.62 29.01 8.66
N ASP A 140 -1.31 29.22 8.78
CA ASP A 140 -0.47 29.95 7.82
C ASP A 140 0.36 29.04 6.91
N VAL A 141 0.63 27.80 7.33
CA VAL A 141 1.44 26.84 6.56
C VAL A 141 0.53 25.83 5.89
N ARG A 142 0.40 26.00 4.56
CA ARG A 142 -0.42 25.16 3.68
C ARG A 142 0.34 24.81 2.41
N ALA A 143 0.05 23.63 1.88
CA ALA A 143 0.44 23.22 0.54
C ALA A 143 -0.79 22.74 -0.22
N TYR A 144 -0.84 23.02 -1.51
CA TYR A 144 -1.97 22.76 -2.39
C TYR A 144 -1.48 21.86 -3.52
N TYR A 145 -2.23 20.82 -3.81
CA TYR A 145 -1.91 19.86 -4.86
C TYR A 145 -3.21 19.37 -5.50
N THR A 146 -3.21 19.23 -6.82
CA THR A 146 -4.09 18.31 -7.53
C THR A 146 -3.48 16.89 -7.51
N ALA A 147 -4.25 15.87 -7.90
CA ALA A 147 -3.74 14.51 -8.03
C ALA A 147 -2.58 14.44 -9.06
N GLY A 148 -2.71 15.17 -10.17
CA GLY A 148 -1.67 15.28 -11.18
C GLY A 148 -0.38 15.94 -10.67
N GLU A 149 -0.49 17.07 -9.96
CA GLU A 149 0.67 17.77 -9.40
C GLU A 149 1.42 16.92 -8.36
N LEU A 150 0.69 16.17 -7.53
CA LEU A 150 1.30 15.23 -6.57
C LEU A 150 2.08 14.12 -7.29
N ALA A 151 1.47 13.48 -8.29
CA ALA A 151 2.12 12.41 -9.04
C ALA A 151 3.34 12.93 -9.83
N GLU A 152 3.25 14.12 -10.43
CA GLU A 152 4.36 14.75 -11.12
C GLU A 152 5.52 15.05 -10.15
N ALA A 153 5.22 15.54 -8.94
CA ALA A 153 6.25 15.80 -7.92
C ALA A 153 7.01 14.52 -7.55
N LEU A 154 6.30 13.40 -7.37
CA LEU A 154 6.92 12.09 -7.13
C LEU A 154 7.79 11.65 -8.31
N TRP A 155 7.25 11.73 -9.52
CA TRP A 155 7.97 11.36 -10.75
C TRP A 155 9.26 12.15 -10.93
N ARG A 156 9.23 13.48 -10.70
CA ARG A 156 10.43 14.33 -10.77
C ARG A 156 11.49 13.89 -9.76
N GLN A 157 11.09 13.57 -8.53
CA GLN A 157 12.01 13.11 -7.49
C GLN A 157 12.61 11.74 -7.84
N VAL A 158 11.80 10.79 -8.32
CA VAL A 158 12.27 9.47 -8.80
C VAL A 158 13.30 9.66 -9.92
N ARG A 159 12.98 10.48 -10.93
CA ARG A 159 13.88 10.72 -12.07
C ARG A 159 15.17 11.46 -11.71
N ALA A 160 15.15 12.29 -10.68
CA ALA A 160 16.34 13.00 -10.22
C ALA A 160 17.35 12.06 -9.54
N SER A 161 16.90 10.88 -9.11
CA SER A 161 17.72 9.89 -8.40
C SER A 161 18.32 8.88 -9.38
N PRO A 162 19.65 8.66 -9.40
CA PRO A 162 20.27 7.63 -10.23
C PRO A 162 19.77 6.21 -9.94
N GLU A 163 19.28 5.98 -8.72
CA GLU A 163 18.67 4.72 -8.28
C GLU A 163 17.16 4.65 -8.51
N GLY A 164 16.53 5.69 -9.06
CA GLY A 164 15.07 5.77 -9.14
C GLY A 164 14.39 5.87 -7.77
N ALA A 165 15.11 6.33 -6.75
CA ALA A 165 14.66 6.29 -5.35
C ALA A 165 14.34 7.69 -4.81
N ILE A 166 13.25 7.80 -4.03
CA ILE A 166 12.92 8.99 -3.24
C ILE A 166 13.11 8.72 -1.76
N SER A 167 13.33 9.77 -0.97
CA SER A 167 13.44 9.59 0.47
C SER A 167 12.12 9.09 1.07
N CYS A 168 12.23 8.25 2.08
CA CYS A 168 11.14 7.72 2.88
C CYS A 168 11.25 8.27 4.29
N GLU A 169 12.43 8.15 4.91
CA GLU A 169 12.78 8.77 6.19
C GLU A 169 14.23 9.25 6.14
N GLY A 170 14.46 10.53 6.47
CA GLY A 170 15.81 11.13 6.41
C GLY A 170 16.43 11.08 5.02
N ASP A 171 17.58 10.38 4.90
CA ASP A 171 18.31 10.14 3.64
C ASP A 171 18.14 8.67 3.19
N THR A 172 17.05 7.99 3.58
CA THR A 172 16.83 6.56 3.30
C THR A 172 15.55 6.31 2.50
N ALA A 173 15.63 5.38 1.55
CA ALA A 173 14.48 4.79 0.86
C ALA A 173 14.23 3.37 1.39
N SER A 174 12.98 2.97 1.58
CA SER A 174 12.60 1.59 1.89
C SER A 174 12.06 0.88 0.65
N ALA A 175 12.10 -0.45 0.64
CA ALA A 175 11.62 -1.24 -0.48
C ALA A 175 10.10 -1.13 -0.65
N SER A 176 9.36 -1.20 0.46
CA SER A 176 7.90 -1.06 0.50
C SER A 176 7.44 0.34 0.13
N GLY A 177 8.13 1.37 0.62
CA GLY A 177 7.83 2.77 0.34
C GLY A 177 7.98 3.07 -1.15
N MET A 178 9.09 2.64 -1.74
CA MET A 178 9.29 2.80 -3.18
C MET A 178 8.34 1.96 -4.02
N ALA A 179 8.04 0.70 -3.65
CA ALA A 179 7.04 -0.08 -4.37
C ALA A 179 5.65 0.61 -4.36
N THR A 180 5.29 1.25 -3.24
CA THR A 180 4.06 2.07 -3.13
C THR A 180 4.10 3.27 -4.10
N VAL A 181 5.22 3.99 -4.16
CA VAL A 181 5.42 5.11 -5.10
C VAL A 181 5.29 4.66 -6.54
N LEU A 182 5.90 3.54 -6.92
CA LEU A 182 5.84 3.05 -8.29
C LEU A 182 4.42 2.59 -8.67
N CYS A 183 3.72 1.91 -7.75
CA CYS A 183 2.29 1.61 -7.93
C CYS A 183 1.46 2.88 -8.14
N ALA A 184 1.74 3.96 -7.40
CA ALA A 184 1.06 5.23 -7.56
C ALA A 184 1.29 5.85 -8.95
N LEU A 185 2.55 5.88 -9.42
CA LEU A 185 2.89 6.39 -10.76
C LEU A 185 2.24 5.53 -11.85
N ARG A 186 2.21 4.20 -11.69
CA ARG A 186 1.54 3.30 -12.63
C ARG A 186 0.03 3.53 -12.67
N LEU A 187 -0.62 3.74 -11.52
CA LEU A 187 -2.04 4.08 -11.47
C LEU A 187 -2.32 5.42 -12.14
N HIS A 188 -1.41 6.39 -11.99
CA HIS A 188 -1.52 7.66 -12.69
C HIS A 188 -1.42 7.47 -14.22
N ASP A 189 -0.51 6.62 -14.72
CA ASP A 189 -0.46 6.30 -16.15
C ASP A 189 -1.77 5.69 -16.65
N LEU A 190 -2.34 4.76 -15.88
CA LEU A 190 -3.60 4.09 -16.24
C LEU A 190 -4.80 5.04 -16.20
N ALA A 191 -4.83 5.96 -15.23
CA ALA A 191 -5.88 6.96 -15.15
C ALA A 191 -5.70 8.02 -16.24
N TYR A 192 -4.54 8.68 -16.32
CA TYR A 192 -4.32 9.92 -17.06
C TYR A 192 -3.62 9.77 -18.40
N GLY A 193 -3.10 8.58 -18.74
CA GLY A 193 -2.34 8.36 -19.96
C GLY A 193 -0.94 8.99 -19.95
N SER A 194 -0.37 9.23 -18.76
CA SER A 194 1.03 9.61 -18.60
C SER A 194 1.99 8.44 -18.84
N ASP A 195 3.29 8.72 -18.77
CA ASP A 195 4.38 7.73 -18.80
C ASP A 195 5.33 7.92 -17.61
N TYR A 196 4.75 8.12 -16.43
CA TYR A 196 5.51 8.32 -15.19
C TYR A 196 6.02 7.00 -14.61
N GLY A 197 5.31 5.89 -14.80
CA GLY A 197 5.67 4.58 -14.31
C GLY A 197 7.01 4.06 -14.86
N ALA A 198 7.39 4.45 -16.09
CA ALA A 198 8.68 4.09 -16.68
C ALA A 198 9.90 4.59 -15.88
N ALA A 199 9.73 5.61 -15.03
CA ALA A 199 10.79 6.05 -14.13
C ALA A 199 11.15 5.00 -13.05
N GLY A 200 10.29 4.01 -12.83
CA GLY A 200 10.47 2.94 -11.85
C GLY A 200 11.54 1.90 -12.21
N ASP A 201 11.92 1.77 -13.49
CA ASP A 201 12.86 0.74 -13.96
C ASP A 201 14.22 0.81 -13.21
N ALA A 202 14.69 2.02 -12.93
CA ALA A 202 15.92 2.24 -12.18
C ALA A 202 15.83 1.72 -10.73
N TRP A 203 14.66 1.85 -10.10
CA TRP A 203 14.42 1.32 -8.77
C TRP A 203 14.29 -0.19 -8.76
N VAL A 204 13.55 -0.76 -9.71
CA VAL A 204 13.43 -2.23 -9.85
C VAL A 204 14.82 -2.85 -10.03
N THR A 205 15.67 -2.24 -10.86
CA THR A 205 17.08 -2.63 -11.00
C THR A 205 17.84 -2.53 -9.66
N THR A 206 17.70 -1.39 -8.96
CA THR A 206 18.34 -1.17 -7.66
C THR A 206 17.89 -2.20 -6.61
N LEU A 207 16.61 -2.57 -6.60
CA LEU A 207 16.03 -3.56 -5.71
C LEU A 207 16.70 -4.93 -5.90
N GLY A 208 16.78 -5.41 -7.14
CA GLY A 208 17.38 -6.71 -7.46
C GLY A 208 18.92 -6.74 -7.33
N GLU A 209 19.59 -5.63 -7.66
CA GLU A 209 21.05 -5.61 -7.69
C GLU A 209 21.68 -5.23 -6.35
N ARG A 210 21.06 -4.32 -5.60
CA ARG A 210 21.68 -3.66 -4.45
C ARG A 210 20.95 -3.90 -3.14
N MET A 211 19.63 -4.08 -3.16
CA MET A 211 18.85 -4.35 -1.95
C MET A 211 18.67 -5.84 -1.68
N ALA A 212 18.62 -6.68 -2.71
CA ALA A 212 18.52 -8.12 -2.55
C ALA A 212 19.67 -8.69 -1.73
N ILE A 213 19.36 -9.36 -0.61
CA ILE A 213 20.36 -9.97 0.26
C ILE A 213 20.93 -11.22 -0.41
N ARG A 214 22.21 -11.15 -0.78
CA ARG A 214 22.96 -12.27 -1.38
C ARG A 214 23.67 -13.10 -0.32
N GLY A 215 23.99 -14.35 -0.67
CA GLY A 215 24.68 -15.30 0.21
C GLY A 215 23.76 -16.35 0.83
N PRO A 216 24.25 -17.12 1.82
CA PRO A 216 23.53 -18.26 2.38
C PRO A 216 22.19 -17.83 2.98
N ARG A 217 21.17 -18.67 2.78
CA ARG A 217 19.82 -18.51 3.34
C ARG A 217 19.86 -18.78 4.84
N LEU A 218 20.35 -17.80 5.62
CA LEU A 218 20.44 -17.91 7.07
C LEU A 218 19.07 -17.59 7.71
N PRO A 219 18.61 -18.37 8.70
CA PRO A 219 17.35 -18.11 9.37
C PRO A 219 17.35 -16.71 10.02
N GLY A 220 16.34 -15.90 9.71
CA GLY A 220 16.20 -14.54 10.23
C GLY A 220 16.91 -13.44 9.43
N ARG A 221 17.51 -13.77 8.27
CA ARG A 221 17.83 -12.76 7.25
C ARG A 221 16.67 -12.64 6.26
N GLY A 222 16.24 -11.41 6.02
CA GLY A 222 15.25 -11.10 4.99
C GLY A 222 15.73 -11.39 3.57
N ALA A 223 14.81 -11.31 2.61
CA ALA A 223 15.07 -11.30 1.18
C ALA A 223 15.71 -9.98 0.74
N LEU A 224 15.33 -8.87 1.37
CA LEU A 224 15.76 -7.51 1.07
C LEU A 224 16.46 -6.87 2.27
N ALA A 225 17.34 -5.92 1.99
CA ALA A 225 17.79 -4.95 2.98
C ALA A 225 16.63 -4.03 3.37
N GLY A 226 16.50 -3.72 4.66
CA GLY A 226 15.39 -2.90 5.18
C GLY A 226 15.43 -1.43 4.74
N SER A 227 16.58 -0.95 4.24
CA SER A 227 16.68 0.41 3.70
C SER A 227 17.86 0.57 2.75
N PHE A 228 17.76 1.57 1.87
CA PHE A 228 18.81 2.04 0.98
C PHE A 228 19.13 3.50 1.30
N ASN A 229 20.38 3.79 1.69
CA ASN A 229 20.80 5.15 2.01
C ASN A 229 21.19 5.90 0.72
N LEU A 230 20.47 6.98 0.41
CA LEU A 230 20.60 7.75 -0.82
C LEU A 230 21.93 8.49 -0.93
N ARG A 231 22.48 8.96 0.20
CA ARG A 231 23.75 9.70 0.22
C ARG A 231 24.96 8.79 0.01
N SER A 232 25.02 7.69 0.75
CA SER A 232 26.13 6.73 0.67
C SER A 232 25.96 5.68 -0.42
N ARG A 233 24.76 5.60 -1.02
CA ARG A 233 24.37 4.66 -2.06
C ARG A 233 24.56 3.20 -1.63
N ARG A 234 24.20 2.90 -0.38
CA ARG A 234 24.38 1.59 0.24
C ARG A 234 23.09 1.08 0.85
N ALA A 235 22.82 -0.20 0.62
CA ALA A 235 21.81 -0.94 1.33
C ALA A 235 22.25 -1.25 2.78
N SER A 236 21.29 -1.33 3.69
CA SER A 236 21.52 -1.79 5.06
C SER A 236 21.87 -3.28 5.09
N PHE A 237 22.47 -3.75 6.19
CA PHE A 237 22.95 -5.13 6.32
C PHE A 237 21.87 -6.16 6.71
N GLY A 238 20.67 -5.71 7.03
CA GLY A 238 19.59 -6.55 7.52
C GLY A 238 18.25 -6.08 6.99
N GLY A 239 17.26 -6.97 7.04
CA GLY A 239 15.87 -6.70 6.74
C GLY A 239 14.97 -7.54 7.64
N ASP A 240 13.68 -7.33 7.51
CA ASP A 240 12.67 -8.03 8.28
C ASP A 240 11.57 -8.59 7.36
N GLY A 241 10.89 -9.63 7.85
CA GLY A 241 9.94 -10.38 7.04
C GLY A 241 8.67 -9.60 6.68
N LEU A 242 8.33 -8.56 7.43
CA LEU A 242 7.20 -7.69 7.09
C LEU A 242 7.56 -6.79 5.90
N GLU A 243 8.70 -6.11 5.97
CA GLU A 243 9.19 -5.26 4.88
C GLU A 243 9.39 -6.06 3.60
N ASP A 244 9.94 -7.28 3.70
CA ASP A 244 10.04 -8.22 2.56
C ASP A 244 8.67 -8.51 1.94
N ALA A 245 7.73 -8.99 2.75
CA ALA A 245 6.41 -9.41 2.27
C ALA A 245 5.67 -8.24 1.61
N TRP A 246 5.71 -7.05 2.23
CA TRP A 246 5.09 -5.85 1.70
C TRP A 246 5.74 -5.40 0.39
N ALA A 247 7.05 -5.21 0.38
CA ALA A 247 7.77 -4.75 -0.80
C ALA A 247 7.56 -5.70 -2.00
N LEU A 248 7.66 -7.00 -1.77
CA LEU A 248 7.49 -8.00 -2.82
C LEU A 248 6.05 -8.08 -3.31
N ALA A 249 5.04 -7.99 -2.42
CA ALA A 249 3.63 -8.00 -2.81
C ALA A 249 3.31 -6.81 -3.73
N LEU A 250 3.84 -5.63 -3.46
CA LEU A 250 3.62 -4.46 -4.32
C LEU A 250 4.54 -4.42 -5.55
N THR A 251 5.66 -5.12 -5.53
CA THR A 251 6.56 -5.24 -6.69
C THR A 251 6.03 -6.25 -7.71
N ALA A 252 5.37 -7.32 -7.27
CA ALA A 252 4.92 -8.39 -8.17
C ALA A 252 4.00 -7.95 -9.34
N PRO A 253 3.14 -6.94 -9.22
CA PRO A 253 2.42 -6.36 -10.35
C PRO A 253 3.27 -5.53 -11.31
N LEU A 254 4.44 -5.06 -10.87
CA LEU A 254 5.36 -4.20 -11.63
C LEU A 254 6.45 -5.04 -12.33
N ASP A 255 7.02 -6.00 -11.60
CA ASP A 255 7.99 -6.99 -12.07
C ASP A 255 7.74 -8.32 -11.35
N HIS A 256 6.99 -9.20 -12.02
CA HIS A 256 6.57 -10.49 -11.47
C HIS A 256 7.76 -11.45 -11.28
N ASP A 257 8.68 -11.48 -12.25
CA ASP A 257 9.82 -12.41 -12.24
C ASP A 257 10.77 -12.08 -11.09
N LEU A 258 11.09 -10.79 -10.90
CA LEU A 258 11.92 -10.35 -9.78
C LEU A 258 11.26 -10.67 -8.43
N ALA A 259 9.97 -10.37 -8.29
CA ALA A 259 9.24 -10.64 -7.05
C ALA A 259 9.19 -12.15 -6.74
N ALA A 260 8.90 -12.99 -7.73
CA ALA A 260 8.88 -14.44 -7.58
C ALA A 260 10.26 -15.00 -7.19
N GLN A 261 11.33 -14.51 -7.83
CA GLN A 261 12.71 -14.91 -7.50
C GLN A 261 13.07 -14.57 -6.05
N LEU A 262 12.77 -13.35 -5.61
CA LEU A 262 13.11 -12.90 -4.26
C LEU A 262 12.20 -13.54 -3.20
N ALA A 263 10.96 -13.87 -3.53
CA ALA A 263 10.00 -14.51 -2.65
C ALA A 263 10.50 -15.87 -2.13
N GLU A 264 11.31 -16.62 -2.88
CA GLU A 264 11.90 -17.87 -2.39
C GLU A 264 12.65 -17.73 -1.07
N ARG A 265 13.33 -16.59 -0.88
CA ARG A 265 14.06 -16.31 0.38
C ARG A 265 13.09 -15.98 1.51
N HIS A 266 12.05 -15.21 1.20
CA HIS A 266 10.99 -14.87 2.14
C HIS A 266 10.24 -16.11 2.63
N TRP A 267 9.92 -17.05 1.74
CA TRP A 267 9.24 -18.30 2.09
C TRP A 267 10.02 -19.17 3.07
N ALA A 268 11.35 -19.13 3.02
CA ALA A 268 12.19 -19.84 3.99
C ALA A 268 12.10 -19.23 5.41
N ALA A 269 11.73 -17.95 5.54
CA ALA A 269 11.58 -17.26 6.82
C ALA A 269 10.14 -17.33 7.37
N LEU A 270 9.14 -17.59 6.52
CA LEU A 270 7.71 -17.55 6.85
C LEU A 270 7.27 -18.41 8.05
N PRO A 271 7.80 -19.63 8.29
CA PRO A 271 7.45 -20.40 9.49
C PRO A 271 7.76 -19.64 10.78
N LYS A 272 8.93 -19.00 10.86
CA LYS A 272 9.34 -18.23 12.05
C LYS A 272 8.52 -16.96 12.23
N ILE A 273 8.16 -16.30 11.13
CA ILE A 273 7.26 -15.12 11.13
C ILE A 273 5.91 -15.52 11.73
N SER A 274 5.38 -16.67 11.30
CA SER A 274 4.10 -17.20 11.77
C SER A 274 4.14 -17.62 13.25
N GLU A 275 5.22 -18.29 13.68
CA GLU A 275 5.45 -18.69 15.08
C GLU A 275 5.52 -17.50 16.05
N ARG A 276 6.05 -16.36 15.59
CA ARG A 276 6.14 -15.12 16.38
C ARG A 276 4.83 -14.34 16.48
N GLY A 277 3.79 -14.77 15.76
CA GLY A 277 2.52 -14.04 15.70
C GLY A 277 2.62 -12.71 14.95
N GLU A 278 3.54 -12.60 13.98
CA GLU A 278 3.67 -11.42 13.12
C GLU A 278 2.55 -11.41 12.05
N HIS A 279 1.29 -11.29 12.49
CA HIS A 279 0.09 -11.52 11.67
C HIS A 279 0.02 -10.63 10.42
N LEU A 280 0.55 -9.42 10.50
CA LEU A 280 0.62 -8.52 9.37
C LEU A 280 1.60 -9.02 8.29
N ALA A 281 2.76 -9.53 8.68
CA ALA A 281 3.72 -10.11 7.74
C ALA A 281 3.13 -11.35 7.07
N VAL A 282 2.34 -12.15 7.81
CA VAL A 282 1.58 -13.28 7.25
C VAL A 282 0.52 -12.80 6.25
N ALA A 283 -0.22 -11.74 6.55
CA ALA A 283 -1.23 -11.19 5.63
C ALA A 283 -0.61 -10.62 4.34
N PHE A 284 0.55 -9.94 4.43
CA PHE A 284 1.30 -9.56 3.22
C PHE A 284 1.87 -10.76 2.47
N SER A 285 2.28 -11.81 3.19
CA SER A 285 2.73 -13.06 2.58
C SER A 285 1.61 -13.74 1.80
N TYR A 286 0.37 -13.67 2.29
CA TYR A 286 -0.81 -14.12 1.58
C TYR A 286 -0.99 -13.32 0.29
N LEU A 287 -0.97 -11.99 0.38
CA LEU A 287 -1.11 -11.13 -0.80
C LEU A 287 0.01 -11.40 -1.82
N LEU A 288 1.27 -11.52 -1.38
CA LEU A 288 2.39 -11.89 -2.24
C LEU A 288 2.15 -13.23 -2.95
N ALA A 289 1.66 -14.26 -2.25
CA ALA A 289 1.34 -15.55 -2.86
C ALA A 289 0.27 -15.41 -3.96
N VAL A 290 -0.76 -14.59 -3.72
CA VAL A 290 -1.77 -14.23 -4.73
C VAL A 290 -1.13 -13.53 -5.93
N GLU A 291 -0.30 -12.50 -5.70
CA GLU A 291 0.31 -11.73 -6.79
C GLU A 291 1.27 -12.56 -7.65
N ILE A 292 2.01 -13.50 -7.06
CA ILE A 292 2.91 -14.36 -7.84
C ILE A 292 2.23 -15.59 -8.43
N GLY A 293 0.96 -15.84 -8.12
CA GLY A 293 0.19 -16.99 -8.62
C GLY A 293 0.46 -18.32 -7.90
N ASP A 294 0.96 -18.29 -6.66
CA ASP A 294 1.14 -19.49 -5.84
C ASP A 294 -0.14 -19.81 -5.05
N ALA A 295 -1.10 -20.44 -5.74
CA ALA A 295 -2.42 -20.75 -5.19
C ALA A 295 -2.35 -21.63 -3.94
N GLU A 296 -1.50 -22.66 -3.92
CA GLU A 296 -1.36 -23.56 -2.77
C GLU A 296 -0.89 -22.80 -1.52
N ARG A 297 0.07 -21.88 -1.67
CA ARG A 297 0.53 -21.06 -0.54
C ARG A 297 -0.52 -20.04 -0.12
N ALA A 298 -1.22 -19.42 -1.08
CA ALA A 298 -2.31 -18.49 -0.77
C ALA A 298 -3.41 -19.18 0.05
N ASP A 299 -3.84 -20.38 -0.37
CA ASP A 299 -4.87 -21.17 0.34
C ASP A 299 -4.44 -21.53 1.76
N ARG A 300 -3.19 -21.95 1.95
CA ARG A 300 -2.66 -22.25 3.30
C ARG A 300 -2.61 -21.01 4.21
N LEU A 301 -2.22 -19.86 3.68
CA LEU A 301 -2.11 -18.63 4.47
C LEU A 301 -3.49 -18.06 4.81
N LEU A 302 -4.45 -18.17 3.88
CA LEU A 302 -5.84 -17.86 4.15
C LEU A 302 -6.40 -18.79 5.24
N ALA A 303 -6.20 -20.10 5.12
CA ALA A 303 -6.63 -21.06 6.14
C ALA A 303 -6.00 -20.79 7.52
N TYR A 304 -4.72 -20.38 7.56
CA TYR A 304 -4.09 -19.92 8.79
C TYR A 304 -4.82 -18.71 9.40
N ALA A 305 -5.23 -17.72 8.59
CA ALA A 305 -5.97 -16.58 9.10
C ALA A 305 -7.35 -16.96 9.66
N GLU A 306 -8.07 -17.84 8.96
CA GLU A 306 -9.36 -18.35 9.42
C GLU A 306 -9.23 -19.08 10.77
N ASP A 307 -8.21 -19.93 10.94
CA ASP A 307 -7.98 -20.71 12.16
C ASP A 307 -7.42 -19.86 13.33
N ARG A 308 -6.42 -19.02 13.05
CA ARG A 308 -5.60 -18.38 14.09
C ARG A 308 -5.98 -16.96 14.42
N LEU A 309 -6.53 -16.21 13.46
CA LEU A 309 -6.86 -14.80 13.67
C LEU A 309 -8.33 -14.63 14.04
N GLY A 310 -9.16 -15.65 13.82
CA GLY A 310 -10.56 -15.69 14.22
C GLY A 310 -11.36 -14.56 13.58
N PRO A 311 -11.82 -14.72 12.33
CA PRO A 311 -12.67 -13.72 11.71
C PRO A 311 -13.94 -13.53 12.54
N GLU A 312 -14.25 -12.28 12.83
CA GLU A 312 -15.54 -11.88 13.37
C GLU A 312 -16.41 -11.45 12.19
N ASP A 313 -17.56 -12.11 12.04
CA ASP A 313 -18.61 -11.73 11.11
C ASP A 313 -19.76 -11.12 11.89
N ASP A 314 -20.06 -9.85 11.62
CA ASP A 314 -21.22 -9.15 12.17
C ASP A 314 -22.15 -8.70 11.04
N GLU A 315 -23.46 -8.91 11.20
CA GLU A 315 -24.47 -8.55 10.19
C GLU A 315 -24.53 -7.04 9.94
N ALA A 316 -24.18 -6.20 10.92
CA ALA A 316 -24.15 -4.75 10.77
C ALA A 316 -22.73 -4.22 10.46
N ALA A 317 -21.72 -4.68 11.20
CA ALA A 317 -20.36 -4.16 11.15
C ALA A 317 -19.46 -4.84 10.10
N GLY A 318 -19.91 -5.94 9.49
CA GLY A 318 -19.16 -6.65 8.45
C GLY A 318 -18.13 -7.64 9.01
N ARG A 319 -17.19 -8.05 8.16
CA ARG A 319 -16.16 -9.05 8.47
C ARG A 319 -14.83 -8.39 8.78
N ARG A 320 -14.19 -8.79 9.89
CA ARG A 320 -12.83 -8.36 10.28
C ARG A 320 -12.05 -9.44 11.03
N TYR A 321 -10.73 -9.39 10.98
CA TYR A 321 -9.88 -10.21 11.85
C TYR A 321 -9.56 -9.43 13.13
N ALA A 322 -10.33 -9.68 14.20
CA ALA A 322 -10.24 -8.91 15.45
C ALA A 322 -9.10 -9.35 16.38
N GLY A 323 -8.51 -10.53 16.17
CA GLY A 323 -7.42 -11.08 16.98
C GLY A 323 -6.08 -10.33 16.89
N THR A 324 -6.03 -9.13 16.31
CA THR A 324 -4.79 -8.38 16.09
C THR A 324 -5.01 -6.87 16.24
N SER A 325 -4.02 -6.17 16.80
CA SER A 325 -4.03 -4.70 16.89
C SER A 325 -4.00 -4.04 15.51
N ALA A 326 -3.50 -4.71 14.47
CA ALA A 326 -3.51 -4.23 13.09
C ALA A 326 -4.77 -4.68 12.31
N SER A 327 -5.92 -4.81 12.98
CA SER A 327 -7.14 -5.43 12.43
C SER A 327 -7.59 -4.86 11.07
N PRO A 328 -7.64 -3.52 10.86
CA PRO A 328 -8.03 -2.97 9.56
C PRO A 328 -7.07 -3.41 8.44
N TRP A 329 -5.79 -3.50 8.77
CA TRP A 329 -4.72 -3.85 7.84
C TRP A 329 -4.75 -5.30 7.41
N VAL A 330 -4.78 -6.19 8.39
CA VAL A 330 -4.85 -7.62 8.15
C VAL A 330 -6.11 -7.94 7.34
N THR A 331 -7.25 -7.37 7.73
CA THR A 331 -8.52 -7.55 7.00
C THR A 331 -8.42 -7.04 5.56
N ALA A 332 -7.80 -5.88 5.35
CA ALA A 332 -7.66 -5.30 4.02
C ALA A 332 -6.82 -6.18 3.09
N LEU A 333 -5.70 -6.72 3.57
CA LEU A 333 -4.81 -7.55 2.77
C LEU A 333 -5.48 -8.85 2.31
N TYR A 334 -6.28 -9.49 3.18
CA TYR A 334 -7.07 -10.66 2.79
C TYR A 334 -8.16 -10.28 1.78
N ALA A 335 -8.91 -9.20 2.02
CA ALA A 335 -9.94 -8.72 1.10
C ALA A 335 -9.38 -8.37 -0.29
N ILE A 336 -8.20 -7.74 -0.36
CA ILE A 336 -7.52 -7.44 -1.63
C ILE A 336 -7.19 -8.74 -2.38
N GLY A 337 -6.59 -9.72 -1.71
CA GLY A 337 -6.24 -10.99 -2.34
C GLY A 337 -7.46 -11.79 -2.82
N GLU A 338 -8.51 -11.90 -1.99
CA GLU A 338 -9.78 -12.53 -2.35
C GLU A 338 -10.48 -11.81 -3.52
N ALA A 339 -10.32 -10.48 -3.61
CA ALA A 339 -10.84 -9.68 -4.72
C ALA A 339 -9.95 -9.71 -5.98
N GLY A 340 -8.91 -10.53 -6.02
CA GLY A 340 -8.06 -10.76 -7.21
C GLY A 340 -6.72 -10.02 -7.21
N GLY A 341 -6.31 -9.47 -6.07
CA GLY A 341 -4.98 -8.89 -5.86
C GLY A 341 -4.79 -7.47 -6.40
N MET A 342 -3.63 -6.91 -6.07
CA MET A 342 -3.10 -5.63 -6.56
C MET A 342 -2.93 -5.63 -8.08
N ARG A 343 -2.60 -6.77 -8.70
CA ARG A 343 -2.52 -6.89 -10.17
C ARG A 343 -3.81 -6.45 -10.87
N ARG A 344 -4.99 -6.77 -10.33
CA ARG A 344 -6.27 -6.31 -10.89
C ARG A 344 -6.45 -4.79 -10.81
N LEU A 345 -5.88 -4.16 -9.78
CA LEU A 345 -5.87 -2.71 -9.63
C LEU A 345 -4.87 -2.00 -10.54
N LEU A 346 -3.82 -2.70 -10.99
CA LEU A 346 -2.71 -2.15 -11.78
C LEU A 346 -2.71 -2.59 -13.25
N THR A 347 -3.78 -3.24 -13.70
CA THR A 347 -3.99 -3.64 -15.09
C THR A 347 -4.99 -2.71 -15.80
N PRO A 348 -4.85 -2.48 -17.12
CA PRO A 348 -5.84 -1.75 -17.92
C PRO A 348 -7.21 -2.44 -17.89
N ASP A 349 -8.29 -1.67 -17.97
CA ASP A 349 -9.67 -2.19 -17.88
C ASP A 349 -10.07 -3.07 -19.08
N ASP A 350 -9.36 -2.94 -20.21
CA ASP A 350 -9.66 -3.63 -21.46
C ASP A 350 -9.04 -5.04 -21.57
N VAL A 351 -8.25 -5.48 -20.59
CA VAL A 351 -7.68 -6.84 -20.60
C VAL A 351 -8.72 -7.83 -20.09
N ASN A 352 -9.55 -8.32 -21.01
CA ASN A 352 -10.52 -9.38 -20.74
C ASN A 352 -9.82 -10.59 -20.10
N THR A 353 -10.08 -10.83 -18.83
CA THR A 353 -9.42 -11.83 -17.95
C THR A 353 -9.62 -13.29 -18.39
N ASP A 354 -10.36 -13.56 -19.46
CA ASP A 354 -10.59 -14.89 -20.01
C ASP A 354 -9.31 -15.59 -20.51
N LEU A 355 -8.19 -14.88 -20.63
CA LEU A 355 -6.89 -15.45 -20.95
C LEU A 355 -6.09 -15.95 -19.72
N ILE A 356 -6.58 -15.76 -18.49
CA ILE A 356 -5.82 -16.08 -17.25
C ILE A 356 -6.19 -17.45 -16.65
N ARG A 357 -7.03 -18.25 -17.31
CA ARG A 357 -7.31 -19.65 -16.93
C ARG A 357 -6.66 -20.68 -17.87
N ARG A 358 -5.36 -20.54 -18.14
CA ARG A 358 -4.58 -21.60 -18.82
C ARG A 358 -3.33 -21.94 -18.06
#